data_AF-A0A3M6UC77-F1
#
_entry.id   AF-A0A3M6UC77-F1
#
_cell.length_a   1.000
_cell.length_b   1.000
_cell.length_c   1.000
_cell.angle_alpha   90.00
_cell.angle_beta   90.00
_cell.angle_gamma   90.00
#
_symmetry.space_group_name_H-M   'P 1'
#
loop_
_entity.id
_entity.type
_entity.pdbx_description
1 polymer ?
#
loop_
_entity_poly.entity_id
_entity_poly.type
_entity_poly.pdbx_seq_one_letter_code
_entity_poly.pdbx_strand_id
1 'polypeptide(L)'
;MGWGLHKPKGGQRRFSDKVRGYLQKKFDIGKKIGWKEDPAQVANDMRNARNTDGSLIKQSDGKETSSDDDEPDDNEELAEEYASLTDEQMLEKANVALESEIGVKHPVMYDVYNLCEMAFENRL
;
A
#
# COMPACT_ATOMS: atom_id res chain seq x y z
N MET A 1 24.54 -43.65 -22.15
CA MET A 1 24.70 -42.20 -21.88
C MET A 1 23.54 -41.45 -22.54
N GLY A 2 22.39 -41.38 -21.87
CA GLY A 2 21.18 -40.75 -22.42
C GLY A 2 20.96 -39.35 -21.85
N TRP A 3 21.04 -38.33 -22.70
CA TRP A 3 20.67 -36.95 -22.39
C TRP A 3 19.15 -36.77 -22.51
N GLY A 4 18.40 -37.44 -21.63
CA GLY A 4 16.96 -37.14 -21.50
C GLY A 4 16.80 -35.94 -20.59
N LEU A 5 16.55 -34.74 -21.13
CA LEU A 5 16.10 -33.61 -20.30
C LEU A 5 14.85 -34.05 -19.54
N HIS A 6 14.97 -34.18 -18.22
CA HIS A 6 13.84 -34.40 -17.34
C HIS A 6 12.86 -33.25 -17.59
N LYS A 7 11.61 -33.55 -17.98
CA LYS A 7 10.58 -32.52 -18.12
C LYS A 7 10.58 -31.69 -16.84
N PRO A 8 10.68 -30.35 -16.87
CA PRO A 8 10.45 -29.58 -15.66
C PRO A 8 9.07 -30.01 -15.17
N LYS A 9 8.97 -30.43 -13.91
CA LYS A 9 7.68 -30.77 -13.31
C LYS A 9 6.78 -29.57 -13.50
N GLY A 10 5.93 -29.66 -14.53
CA GLY A 10 5.02 -28.61 -14.96
C GLY A 10 3.95 -28.47 -13.90
N GLY A 11 4.25 -27.71 -12.86
CA GLY A 11 3.26 -26.96 -12.12
C GLY A 11 3.59 -25.51 -12.39
N GLN A 12 2.74 -24.81 -13.15
CA GLN A 12 2.75 -23.36 -13.11
C GLN A 12 2.82 -22.96 -11.63
N ARG A 13 3.83 -22.18 -11.23
CA ARG A 13 3.99 -21.67 -9.86
C ARG A 13 2.83 -20.71 -9.58
N ARG A 14 1.63 -21.27 -9.44
CA ARG A 14 0.41 -20.57 -9.12
C ARG A 14 0.39 -20.43 -7.62
N PHE A 15 0.11 -19.22 -7.17
CA PHE A 15 -0.21 -18.96 -5.78
C PHE A 15 -1.29 -19.94 -5.29
N SER A 16 -1.10 -20.45 -4.07
CA SER A 16 -2.12 -21.22 -3.37
C SER A 16 -3.41 -20.40 -3.27
N ASP A 17 -4.56 -21.06 -3.15
CA ASP A 17 -5.84 -20.33 -3.08
C ASP A 17 -5.91 -19.44 -1.82
N LYS A 18 -5.19 -19.81 -0.75
CA LYS A 18 -4.98 -18.98 0.45
C LYS A 18 -4.26 -17.67 0.11
N VAL A 19 -3.14 -17.75 -0.62
CA VAL A 19 -2.39 -16.59 -1.09
C VAL A 19 -3.24 -15.73 -2.01
N ARG A 20 -3.97 -16.34 -2.94
CA ARG A 20 -4.84 -15.61 -3.88
C ARG A 20 -5.96 -14.87 -3.14
N GLY A 21 -6.58 -15.53 -2.14
CA GLY A 21 -7.61 -14.92 -1.31
C GLY A 21 -7.10 -13.73 -0.51
N TYR A 22 -5.88 -13.79 0.01
CA TYR A 22 -5.25 -12.66 0.68
C TYR A 22 -5.00 -11.48 -0.27
N LEU A 23 -4.37 -11.74 -1.43
CA LEU A 23 -4.08 -10.72 -2.44
C LEU A 23 -5.35 -10.07 -2.98
N GLN A 24 -6.42 -10.86 -3.17
CA GLN A 24 -7.72 -10.33 -3.61
C GLN A 24 -8.32 -9.39 -2.55
N LYS A 25 -8.25 -9.74 -1.27
CA LYS A 25 -8.74 -8.87 -0.18
C LYS A 25 -7.98 -7.55 -0.12
N LYS A 26 -6.64 -7.60 -0.17
CA LYS A 26 -5.81 -6.39 -0.20
C LYS A 26 -6.11 -5.53 -1.44
N PHE A 27 -6.32 -6.16 -2.59
CA PHE A 27 -6.74 -5.47 -3.81
C PHE A 27 -8.12 -4.81 -3.69
N ASP A 28 -9.11 -5.50 -3.13
CA ASP A 28 -10.47 -4.96 -2.94
C ASP A 28 -10.49 -3.80 -1.93
N ILE A 29 -9.65 -3.87 -0.89
CA ILE A 29 -9.42 -2.76 0.04
C ILE A 29 -8.84 -1.57 -0.73
N GLY A 30 -7.78 -1.79 -1.51
CA GLY A 30 -7.16 -0.77 -2.34
C GLY A 30 -8.14 -0.13 -3.32
N LYS A 31 -9.01 -0.92 -3.95
CA LYS A 31 -10.07 -0.44 -4.85
C LYS A 31 -11.08 0.46 -4.13
N LYS A 32 -11.42 0.17 -2.87
CA LYS A 32 -12.37 0.97 -2.07
C LYS A 32 -11.77 2.30 -1.63
N ILE A 33 -10.49 2.30 -1.23
CA ILE A 33 -9.77 3.52 -0.81
C ILE A 33 -9.23 4.32 -2.01
N GLY A 34 -9.22 3.71 -3.20
CA GLY A 34 -8.71 4.31 -4.45
C GLY A 34 -7.18 4.23 -4.60
N TRP A 35 -6.47 3.65 -3.63
CA TRP A 35 -5.01 3.61 -3.55
C TRP A 35 -4.51 2.18 -3.55
N LYS A 36 -3.45 1.92 -4.33
CA LYS A 36 -2.82 0.59 -4.39
C LYS A 36 -1.70 0.51 -3.36
N GLU A 37 -1.75 -0.51 -2.53
CA GLU A 37 -0.68 -0.80 -1.55
C GLU A 37 0.61 -1.22 -2.26
N ASP A 38 1.75 -0.85 -1.69
CA ASP A 38 3.06 -1.14 -2.27
C ASP A 38 3.32 -2.67 -2.34
N PRO A 39 3.71 -3.21 -3.51
CA PRO A 39 4.00 -4.63 -3.67
C PRO A 39 5.06 -5.19 -2.71
N ALA A 40 6.07 -4.41 -2.30
CA ALA A 40 7.10 -4.90 -1.37
C ALA A 40 6.52 -5.03 0.04
N GLN A 41 5.75 -4.02 0.49
CA GLN A 41 4.99 -4.08 1.75
C GLN A 41 4.01 -5.27 1.78
N VAL A 42 3.24 -5.49 0.72
CA VAL A 42 2.35 -6.67 0.61
C VAL A 42 3.13 -7.98 0.71
N ALA A 43 4.32 -8.06 0.10
CA ALA A 43 5.15 -9.26 0.16
C ALA A 43 5.69 -9.54 1.58
N ASN A 44 6.07 -8.48 2.31
CA ASN A 44 6.53 -8.52 3.70
C ASN A 44 5.39 -8.92 4.64
N ASP A 45 4.24 -8.24 4.56
CA ASP A 45 3.01 -8.58 5.30
C ASP A 45 2.66 -10.07 5.14
N MET A 46 2.75 -10.56 3.91
CA MET A 46 2.45 -11.93 3.56
C MET A 46 3.41 -12.98 4.14
N ARG A 47 4.61 -12.61 4.63
CA ARG A 47 5.51 -13.55 5.31
C ARG A 47 4.93 -13.99 6.65
N ASN A 48 4.25 -13.08 7.34
CA ASN A 48 3.71 -13.31 8.69
C ASN A 48 2.18 -13.41 8.72
N ALA A 49 1.50 -13.16 7.60
CA ALA A 49 0.05 -13.24 7.50
C ALA A 49 -0.47 -14.64 7.86
N ARG A 50 -1.52 -14.66 8.68
CA ARG A 50 -2.23 -15.87 9.12
C ARG A 50 -3.63 -15.93 8.52
N ASN A 51 -4.09 -17.15 8.26
CA ASN A 51 -5.44 -17.45 7.85
C ASN A 51 -6.38 -17.46 9.07
N THR A 52 -7.68 -17.62 8.82
CA THR A 52 -8.72 -17.71 9.87
C THR A 52 -8.58 -18.93 10.78
N ASP A 53 -7.85 -19.96 10.33
CA ASP A 53 -7.51 -21.16 11.09
C ASP A 53 -6.21 -21.00 11.92
N GLY A 54 -5.61 -19.80 11.91
CA GLY A 54 -4.33 -19.51 12.59
C GLY A 54 -3.08 -19.99 11.82
N SER A 55 -3.24 -20.72 10.71
CA SER A 55 -2.12 -21.19 9.89
C SER A 55 -1.50 -20.06 9.05
N LEU A 56 -0.19 -20.09 8.83
CA LEU A 56 0.47 -19.15 7.92
C LEU A 56 -0.05 -19.30 6.48
N ILE A 57 -0.22 -18.17 5.78
CA ILE A 57 -0.70 -18.14 4.39
C ILE A 57 0.32 -18.78 3.43
N LYS A 58 1.61 -18.63 3.73
CA LYS A 58 2.72 -19.34 3.11
C LYS A 58 3.15 -20.46 4.07
N GLN A 59 2.64 -21.68 3.88
CA GLN A 59 3.16 -22.84 4.60
C GLN A 59 4.45 -23.26 3.90
N SER A 60 5.60 -23.16 4.59
CA SER A 60 6.83 -23.79 4.15
C SER A 60 6.82 -25.23 4.65
N ASP A 61 6.83 -26.19 3.73
CA ASP A 61 7.16 -27.57 4.07
C ASP A 61 8.67 -27.65 4.37
N GLY A 62 9.02 -27.45 5.65
CA GLY A 62 10.21 -27.95 6.35
C GLY A 62 11.62 -27.58 5.84
N LYS A 63 12.31 -26.70 6.57
CA LYS A 63 13.70 -26.88 7.04
C LYS A 63 13.98 -25.85 8.13
N GLU A 64 13.99 -26.30 9.38
CA GLU A 64 14.60 -25.52 10.47
C GLU A 64 16.09 -25.36 10.13
N THR A 65 16.53 -24.11 9.98
CA THR A 65 17.94 -23.75 9.98
C THR A 65 18.22 -23.18 11.36
N SER A 66 18.86 -24.00 12.18
CA SER A 66 19.52 -23.62 13.44
C SER A 66 20.72 -22.70 13.17
N SER A 67 20.91 -21.68 14.03
CA SER A 67 22.14 -20.89 14.27
C SER A 67 22.65 -20.04 13.08
N ASP A 68 23.07 -18.78 13.23
CA ASP A 68 23.72 -18.06 14.34
C ASP A 68 23.28 -16.58 14.35
N ASP A 69 23.30 -15.98 15.54
CA ASP A 69 23.22 -14.55 15.82
C ASP A 69 24.28 -13.74 15.06
N ASP A 70 23.83 -12.83 14.20
CA ASP A 70 24.38 -11.49 13.95
C ASP A 70 23.39 -10.81 12.99
N GLU A 71 22.28 -10.30 13.55
CA GLU A 71 21.36 -9.43 12.81
C GLU A 71 22.11 -8.12 12.50
N PRO A 72 22.29 -7.73 11.23
CA PRO A 72 22.62 -6.35 10.94
C PRO A 72 21.47 -5.47 11.42
N ASP A 73 21.82 -4.35 12.02
CA ASP A 73 20.90 -3.33 12.52
C ASP A 73 20.11 -2.72 11.34
N ASP A 74 19.05 -3.39 10.90
CA ASP A 74 18.10 -2.98 9.85
C ASP A 74 17.24 -1.75 10.25
N ASN A 75 17.62 -1.07 11.33
CA ASN A 75 16.94 0.07 11.91
C ASN A 75 17.07 1.35 11.05
N GLU A 76 18.05 1.41 10.14
CA GLU A 76 18.27 2.60 9.29
C GLU A 76 17.15 2.76 8.24
N GLU A 77 16.75 1.69 7.53
CA GLU A 77 15.68 1.75 6.52
C GLU A 77 14.31 2.07 7.15
N LEU A 78 14.03 1.48 8.33
CA LEU A 78 12.83 1.77 9.11
C LEU A 78 12.81 3.22 9.65
N ALA A 79 13.98 3.73 10.07
CA ALA A 79 14.12 5.10 10.53
C ALA A 79 13.97 6.12 9.38
N GLU A 80 14.50 5.80 8.20
CA GLU A 80 14.34 6.61 6.98
C GLU A 80 12.88 6.64 6.49
N GLU A 81 12.18 5.50 6.49
CA GLU A 81 10.75 5.45 6.15
C GLU A 81 9.91 6.28 7.15
N TYR A 82 10.20 6.17 8.44
CA TYR A 82 9.51 6.97 9.46
C TYR A 82 9.81 8.47 9.31
N ALA A 83 11.05 8.85 9.04
CA ALA A 83 11.44 10.24 8.81
C ALA A 83 10.75 10.83 7.57
N SER A 84 10.75 10.10 6.44
CA SER A 84 10.04 10.50 5.21
C SER A 84 8.53 10.64 5.44
N LEU A 85 7.92 9.69 6.16
CA LEU A 85 6.49 9.76 6.49
C LEU A 85 6.16 10.98 7.35
N THR A 86 7.03 11.32 8.31
CA THR A 86 6.83 12.52 9.13
C THR A 86 6.97 13.81 8.33
N ASP A 87 7.92 13.88 7.40
CA ASP A 87 8.12 15.04 6.52
C ASP A 87 6.93 15.24 5.57
N GLU A 88 6.41 14.16 4.97
CA GLU A 88 5.21 14.20 4.13
C GLU A 88 3.99 14.69 4.92
N GLN A 89 3.78 14.18 6.14
CA GLN A 89 2.69 14.63 7.00
C GLN A 89 2.82 16.10 7.41
N MET A 90 4.04 16.57 7.64
CA MET A 90 4.28 17.98 7.95
C MET A 90 4.02 18.88 6.74
N LEU A 91 4.43 18.46 5.55
CA LEU A 91 4.16 19.18 4.31
C LEU A 91 2.66 19.26 4.02
N GLU A 92 1.92 18.17 4.21
CA GLU A 92 0.48 18.14 4.01
C GLU A 92 -0.24 19.08 4.99
N LYS A 93 0.14 19.07 6.28
CA LYS A 93 -0.40 20.01 7.28
C LYS A 93 -0.10 21.46 6.92
N ALA A 94 1.11 21.75 6.43
CA ALA A 94 1.48 23.09 6.00
C ALA A 94 0.66 23.54 4.78
N ASN A 95 0.46 22.66 3.79
CA ASN A 95 -0.36 22.96 2.61
C ASN A 95 -1.82 23.24 3.00
N VAL A 96 -2.41 22.42 3.87
CA VAL A 96 -3.78 22.64 4.38
C VAL A 96 -3.89 23.99 5.10
N ALA A 97 -2.90 24.34 5.94
CA ALA A 97 -2.89 25.63 6.62
C ALA A 97 -2.82 26.80 5.61
N LEU A 98 -1.92 26.72 4.62
CA LEU A 98 -1.79 27.72 3.57
C LEU A 98 -3.05 27.84 2.71
N GLU A 99 -3.67 26.72 2.33
CA GLU A 99 -4.93 26.72 1.59
C GLU A 99 -6.07 27.36 2.40
N SER A 100 -6.10 27.15 3.72
CA SER A 100 -7.09 27.79 4.58
C SER A 100 -6.91 29.30 4.72
N GLU A 101 -5.68 29.79 4.57
CA GLU A 101 -5.32 31.19 4.75
C GLU A 101 -5.37 31.98 3.43
N ILE A 102 -4.85 31.41 2.35
CA ILE A 102 -4.68 32.05 1.03
C ILE A 102 -5.75 31.58 0.04
N GLY A 103 -6.37 30.42 0.28
CA GLY A 103 -7.37 29.85 -0.61
C GLY A 103 -8.63 30.72 -0.73
N VAL A 104 -9.28 30.60 -1.89
CA VAL A 104 -10.53 31.31 -2.20
C VAL A 104 -11.64 30.77 -1.29
N LYS A 105 -12.17 31.62 -0.42
CA LYS A 105 -13.31 31.29 0.44
C LYS A 105 -14.61 31.64 -0.27
N HIS A 106 -15.50 30.66 -0.32
CA HIS A 106 -16.86 30.88 -0.81
C HIS A 106 -17.69 31.66 0.22
N PRO A 107 -18.66 32.49 -0.22
CA PRO A 107 -18.97 32.82 -1.62
C PRO A 107 -17.99 33.83 -2.23
N VAL A 108 -17.67 33.63 -3.51
CA VAL A 108 -16.83 34.54 -4.29
C VAL A 108 -17.69 35.70 -4.79
N MET A 109 -17.41 36.89 -4.29
CA MET A 109 -18.11 38.12 -4.66
C MET A 109 -17.31 38.90 -5.71
N TYR A 110 -17.98 39.41 -6.74
CA TYR A 110 -17.43 40.37 -7.68
C TYR A 110 -18.39 41.55 -7.81
N ASP A 111 -17.93 42.72 -7.37
CA ASP A 111 -18.78 43.91 -7.22
C ASP A 111 -20.02 43.62 -6.34
N VAL A 112 -21.23 43.67 -6.91
CA VAL A 112 -22.48 43.35 -6.22
C VAL A 112 -22.99 41.93 -6.47
N TYR A 113 -22.25 41.12 -7.24
CA TYR A 113 -22.68 39.79 -7.68
C TYR A 113 -21.99 38.67 -6.92
N ASN A 114 -22.76 37.67 -6.49
CA ASN A 114 -22.24 36.41 -5.97
C ASN A 114 -22.00 35.44 -7.14
N LEU A 115 -20.74 35.28 -7.53
CA LEU A 115 -20.36 34.42 -8.65
C LEU A 115 -20.69 32.95 -8.40
N CYS A 116 -20.70 32.51 -7.14
CA CYS A 116 -21.00 31.11 -6.82
C CYS A 116 -22.47 30.78 -7.02
N GLU A 117 -23.34 31.72 -6.66
CA GLU A 117 -24.78 31.61 -6.88
C GLU A 117 -25.10 31.69 -8.37
N MET A 118 -24.51 32.64 -9.09
CA MET A 118 -24.67 32.74 -10.55
C MET A 118 -24.18 31.49 -11.28
N ALA A 119 -23.08 30.88 -10.84
CA ALA A 119 -22.58 29.62 -11.38
C ALA A 119 -23.53 28.46 -11.10
N PHE A 120 -24.07 28.36 -9.88
CA PHE A 120 -25.07 27.36 -9.52
C PHE A 120 -26.36 27.49 -10.34
N GLU A 121 -26.76 28.72 -10.65
CA GLU A 121 -27.95 29.03 -11.45
C GLU A 121 -27.71 28.97 -12.97
N ASN A 122 -26.50 28.64 -13.45
CA ASN A 122 -26.10 28.71 -14.86
C ASN A 122 -26.35 30.09 -15.51
N ARG A 123 -26.13 31.16 -14.74
CA ARG A 123 -26.26 32.57 -15.16
C ARG A 123 -24.93 33.30 -15.27
N LEU A 124 -23.83 32.56 -15.14
CA LEU A 124 -22.46 33.06 -15.24
C LEU A 124 -22.06 33.34 -16.70
#